data_AF-A0A6S6NYR6-F1
#
_entry.id   AF-A0A6S6NYR6-F1
#
_cell.length_a   1.000
_cell.length_b   1.000
_cell.length_c   1.000
_cell.angle_alpha   90.00
_cell.angle_beta   90.00
_cell.angle_gamma   90.00
#
_symmetry.space_group_name_H-M   'P 1'
#
loop_
_entity.id
_entity.type
_entity.pdbx_description
1 polymer ?
#
loop_
_entity_poly.entity_id
_entity_poly.type
_entity_poly.pdbx_seq_one_letter_code
_entity_poly.pdbx_strand_id
1 'polypeptide(L)'
;MRYRVELNELLAFVDKLQAFEQRAEAIAARIDRQVADLHTTWSGEAAAAHRAHHDEWVTAETQMREALTRLRQAAHHAHRNYTEAARLNKEMLT
;
A
#
# COMPACT_ATOMS: atom_id res chain seq x y z
N MET A 1 12.46 -17.83 21.06
CA MET A 1 12.15 -16.38 21.00
C MET A 1 12.15 -15.80 19.58
N ARG A 2 12.75 -16.48 18.59
CA ARG A 2 12.88 -16.03 17.19
C ARG A 2 11.56 -15.64 16.51
N TYR A 3 10.49 -16.41 16.67
CA TYR A 3 9.22 -16.17 15.98
C TYR A 3 8.59 -14.79 16.25
N ARG A 4 8.65 -14.29 17.49
CA ARG A 4 8.13 -12.96 17.84
C ARG A 4 8.94 -11.82 17.21
N VAL A 5 10.25 -12.01 17.04
CA VAL A 5 11.15 -11.03 16.44
C VAL A 5 10.85 -10.90 14.94
N GLU A 6 10.72 -12.01 14.23
CA GLU A 6 10.39 -12.04 12.79
C GLU A 6 9.03 -11.34 12.50
N LEU A 7 8.03 -11.54 13.36
CA LEU A 7 6.73 -10.87 13.21
C LEU A 7 6.81 -9.35 13.44
N ASN A 8 7.65 -8.90 14.36
CA ASN A 8 7.86 -7.47 14.58
C ASN A 8 8.56 -6.81 13.39
N GLU A 9 9.53 -7.52 12.79
CA GLU A 9 10.21 -7.07 11.57
C GLU A 9 9.25 -7.00 10.39
N LEU A 10 8.35 -7.98 10.25
CA LEU A 10 7.28 -7.95 9.25
C LEU A 10 6.37 -6.73 9.41
N LEU A 11 5.94 -6.41 10.64
CA LEU A 11 5.12 -5.23 10.90
C LEU A 11 5.87 -3.93 10.58
N ALA A 12 7.14 -3.82 11.01
CA ALA A 12 7.96 -2.65 10.71
C ALA A 12 8.19 -2.47 9.21
N PHE A 13 8.29 -3.55 8.44
CA PHE A 13 8.38 -3.50 6.99
C PHE A 13 7.08 -3.02 6.34
N VAL A 14 5.93 -3.52 6.81
CA VAL A 14 4.61 -3.07 6.35
C VAL A 14 4.39 -1.58 6.63
N ASP A 15 4.80 -1.07 7.80
CA ASP A 15 4.69 0.35 8.13
C ASP A 15 5.55 1.23 7.20
N LYS A 16 6.75 0.77 6.85
CA LYS A 16 7.61 1.47 5.88
C LYS A 16 6.99 1.52 4.48
N LEU A 17 6.40 0.41 4.03
CA LEU A 17 5.69 0.35 2.76
C LEU A 17 4.49 1.30 2.73
N GLN A 18 3.74 1.41 3.83
CA GLN A 18 2.63 2.37 3.95
C GLN A 18 3.12 3.83 3.85
N ALA A 19 4.22 4.17 4.53
CA ALA A 19 4.78 5.52 4.45
C ALA A 19 5.27 5.85 3.03
N PHE A 20 5.79 4.86 2.30
CA PHE A 20 6.15 5.00 0.89
C PHE A 20 4.91 5.21 0.01
N GLU A 21 3.86 4.40 0.19
CA GLU A 21 2.58 4.49 -0.52
C GLU A 21 1.95 5.89 -0.37
N GLN A 22 1.84 6.39 0.86
CA GLN A 22 1.27 7.71 1.12
C GLN A 22 2.01 8.84 0.39
N ARG A 23 3.34 8.72 0.26
CA ARG A 23 4.14 9.68 -0.51
C ARG A 23 3.89 9.53 -2.01
N ALA A 24 3.78 8.30 -2.50
CA ALA A 24 3.46 8.03 -3.90
C ALA A 24 2.07 8.60 -4.27
N GLU A 25 1.06 8.40 -3.41
CA GLU A 25 -0.30 8.93 -3.59
C GLU A 25 -0.32 10.46 -3.58
N ALA A 26 0.42 11.10 -2.68
CA ALA A 26 0.51 12.56 -2.65
C ALA A 26 1.14 13.13 -3.95
N ILE A 27 2.13 12.42 -4.51
CA ILE A 27 2.73 12.77 -5.80
C ILE A 27 1.73 12.51 -6.93
N ALA A 28 1.01 11.39 -6.88
CA ALA A 28 0.03 11.02 -7.89
C ALA A 28 -1.12 12.02 -7.98
N ALA A 29 -1.75 12.35 -6.85
CA ALA A 29 -2.78 13.38 -6.77
C ALA A 29 -2.31 14.77 -7.20
N ARG A 30 -0.99 15.04 -7.16
CA ARG A 30 -0.42 16.27 -7.73
C ARG A 30 -0.33 16.17 -9.26
N ILE A 31 0.14 15.04 -9.79
CA ILE A 31 0.21 14.78 -11.23
C ILE A 31 -1.20 14.84 -11.83
N ASP A 32 -2.19 14.17 -11.22
CA ASP A 32 -3.59 14.15 -11.69
C ASP A 32 -4.14 15.56 -11.87
N ARG A 33 -3.91 16.45 -10.89
CA ARG A 33 -4.31 17.85 -10.98
C ARG A 33 -3.62 18.57 -12.13
N GLN A 34 -2.31 18.38 -12.29
CA GLN A 34 -1.56 19.00 -13.38
C GLN A 34 -2.02 18.50 -14.76
N VAL A 35 -2.35 17.21 -14.87
CA VAL A 35 -2.89 16.62 -16.10
C VAL A 35 -4.28 17.16 -16.39
N ALA A 36 -5.15 17.25 -15.38
CA ALA A 36 -6.48 17.84 -15.52
C ALA A 36 -6.40 19.29 -16.00
N ASP A 37 -5.56 20.12 -15.37
CA ASP A 37 -5.34 21.52 -15.75
C ASP A 37 -4.79 21.63 -17.18
N LEU A 38 -3.81 20.81 -17.56
CA LEU A 38 -3.22 20.82 -18.91
C LEU A 38 -4.27 20.58 -20.00
N HIS A 39 -5.17 19.62 -19.77
CA HIS A 39 -6.22 19.26 -20.72
C HIS A 39 -7.37 20.28 -20.82
N THR A 40 -7.38 21.32 -19.99
CA THR A 40 -8.34 22.43 -20.18
C THR A 40 -8.06 23.21 -21.47
N THR A 41 -6.78 23.30 -21.86
CA THR A 41 -6.33 24.03 -23.05
C THR A 41 -5.73 23.13 -24.12
N TRP A 42 -5.34 21.90 -23.77
CA TRP A 42 -4.74 20.95 -24.69
C TRP A 42 -5.76 19.92 -25.17
N SER A 43 -5.94 19.83 -26.49
CA SER A 43 -6.88 18.90 -27.13
C SER A 43 -6.29 18.29 -28.40
N GLY A 44 -7.00 17.33 -28.99
CA GLY A 44 -6.56 16.58 -30.17
C GLY A 44 -6.06 15.17 -29.82
N GLU A 45 -5.55 14.47 -30.82
CA GLU A 45 -5.19 13.04 -30.74
C GLU A 45 -4.09 12.78 -29.70
N ALA A 46 -3.06 13.63 -29.65
CA ALA A 46 -2.00 13.52 -28.65
C ALA A 46 -2.51 13.71 -27.21
N ALA A 47 -3.47 14.62 -27.02
CA ALA A 47 -4.10 14.83 -25.71
C ALA A 47 -4.93 13.60 -25.29
N ALA A 48 -5.66 12.99 -26.23
CA ALA A 48 -6.41 11.76 -25.98
C ALA A 48 -5.47 10.59 -25.60
N ALA A 49 -4.38 10.40 -26.33
CA ALA A 49 -3.38 9.36 -26.03
C ALA A 49 -2.73 9.55 -24.66
N HIS A 50 -2.35 10.79 -24.32
CA HIS A 50 -1.81 11.10 -22.99
C HIS A 50 -2.83 10.78 -21.88
N ARG A 51 -4.09 11.14 -22.07
CA ARG A 51 -5.15 10.85 -21.07
C ARG A 51 -5.33 9.34 -20.88
N ALA A 52 -5.34 8.56 -21.95
CA ALA A 52 -5.46 7.11 -21.87
C ALA A 52 -4.32 6.49 -21.03
N HIS A 53 -3.07 6.87 -21.28
CA HIS A 53 -1.93 6.39 -20.50
C HIS A 53 -1.98 6.83 -19.03
N HIS A 54 -2.50 8.03 -18.78
CA HIS A 54 -2.70 8.51 -17.41
C HIS A 54 -3.77 7.69 -16.68
N ASP A 55 -4.89 7.36 -17.33
CA ASP A 55 -5.95 6.54 -16.76
C ASP A 55 -5.47 5.09 -16.46
N GLU A 56 -4.66 4.52 -17.35
CA GLU A 56 -3.98 3.23 -17.13
C GLU A 56 -3.09 3.26 -15.88
N TRP A 57 -2.33 4.34 -15.72
CA TRP A 57 -1.44 4.52 -14.58
C TRP A 57 -2.21 4.69 -13.26
N VAL A 58 -3.27 5.51 -13.22
CA VAL A 58 -4.14 5.68 -12.03
C VAL A 58 -4.78 4.35 -11.62
N THR A 59 -5.16 3.53 -12.60
CA THR A 59 -5.68 2.18 -12.35
C THR A 59 -4.64 1.30 -11.66
N ALA A 60 -3.40 1.28 -12.17
CA ALA A 60 -2.32 0.50 -11.58
C ALA A 60 -1.95 0.98 -10.17
N GLU A 61 -1.93 2.29 -9.94
CA GLU A 61 -1.71 2.87 -8.61
C GLU A 61 -2.77 2.39 -7.61
N THR A 62 -4.05 2.45 -8.00
CA THR A 62 -5.15 1.98 -7.14
C THR A 62 -5.01 0.50 -6.78
N GLN A 63 -4.65 -0.35 -7.74
CA GLN A 63 -4.41 -1.77 -7.48
C GLN A 63 -3.27 -2.01 -6.48
N MET A 64 -2.19 -1.23 -6.57
CA MET A 64 -1.07 -1.29 -5.62
C MET A 64 -1.52 -0.92 -4.21
N ARG A 65 -2.30 0.15 -4.04
CA ARG A 65 -2.83 0.59 -2.73
C ARG A 65 -3.71 -0.47 -2.06
N GLU A 66 -4.60 -1.08 -2.84
CA GLU A 66 -5.44 -2.16 -2.34
C GLU A 66 -4.62 -3.39 -1.92
N ALA A 67 -3.60 -3.75 -2.69
CA ALA A 67 -2.72 -4.87 -2.38
C ALA A 67 -1.95 -4.64 -1.07
N LEU A 68 -1.43 -3.42 -0.86
CA LEU A 68 -0.76 -3.04 0.38
C LEU A 68 -1.69 -3.06 1.58
N THR A 69 -2.93 -2.59 1.41
CA THR A 69 -3.95 -2.66 2.46
C THR A 69 -4.22 -4.11 2.87
N ARG A 70 -4.38 -5.03 1.90
CA ARG A 70 -4.56 -6.46 2.17
C ARG A 70 -3.35 -7.08 2.86
N LEU A 71 -2.14 -6.75 2.42
CA LEU A 71 -0.89 -7.22 3.03
C LEU A 71 -0.80 -6.81 4.50
N ARG A 72 -1.15 -5.56 4.82
CA ARG A 72 -1.14 -5.05 6.20
C ARG A 72 -2.15 -5.77 7.10
N GLN A 73 -3.36 -5.99 6.60
CA GLN A 73 -4.38 -6.76 7.33
C GLN A 73 -3.89 -8.18 7.64
N ALA A 74 -3.28 -8.84 6.65
CA ALA A 74 -2.72 -10.18 6.81
C ALA A 74 -1.58 -10.20 7.84
N ALA A 75 -0.67 -9.23 7.80
CA ALA A 75 0.44 -9.10 8.74
C ALA A 75 -0.03 -8.88 10.18
N HIS A 76 -1.00 -7.98 10.41
CA HIS A 76 -1.59 -7.78 11.74
C HIS A 76 -2.33 -9.01 12.25
N HIS A 77 -3.06 -9.71 11.37
CA HIS A 77 -3.74 -10.95 11.74
C HIS A 77 -2.75 -12.05 12.15
N ALA A 78 -1.69 -12.25 11.36
CA ALA A 78 -0.61 -13.17 11.72
C ALA A 78 0.01 -12.80 13.08
N HIS A 79 0.39 -11.53 13.26
CA HIS A 79 1.01 -11.08 14.51
C HIS A 79 0.15 -11.37 15.75
N ARG A 80 -1.16 -11.11 15.68
CA ARG A 80 -2.11 -11.41 16.77
C ARG A 80 -2.22 -12.91 17.04
N ASN A 81 -2.50 -13.70 16.01
CA ASN A 81 -2.75 -15.14 16.18
C ASN A 81 -1.56 -15.86 16.77
N TYR A 82 -0.35 -15.54 16.31
CA TYR A 82 0.86 -16.18 16.81
C TYR A 82 1.31 -15.68 18.18
N THR A 83 1.02 -14.41 18.52
CA THR A 83 1.26 -13.90 19.87
C THR A 83 0.35 -14.59 20.88
N GLU A 84 -0.93 -14.75 20.56
CA GLU A 84 -1.88 -15.47 21.42
C GLU A 84 -1.53 -16.96 21.55
N ALA A 85 -1.19 -17.64 20.45
CA ALA A 85 -0.75 -19.03 20.50
C ALA A 85 0.50 -19.21 21.38
N ALA A 86 1.46 -18.30 21.29
CA ALA A 86 2.65 -18.32 22.14
C ALA A 86 2.34 -18.05 23.61
N ARG A 87 1.35 -17.21 23.92
CA ARG A 87 0.88 -16.94 25.29
C ARG A 87 0.20 -18.18 25.89
N LEU A 88 -0.76 -18.76 25.18
CA LEU A 88 -1.48 -19.96 25.62
C LEU A 88 -0.54 -21.15 25.84
N ASN A 89 0.41 -21.36 24.92
CA ASN A 89 1.40 -22.43 25.09
C ASN A 89 2.29 -22.23 26.32
N LYS A 90 2.62 -20.97 26.68
CA LYS A 90 3.35 -20.69 27.91
C LYS A 90 2.52 -20.98 29.16
N GLU A 91 1.25 -20.57 29.16
CA GLU A 91 0.32 -20.80 30.28
C GLU A 91 0.05 -22.28 30.53
N MET A 92 0.11 -23.13 29.50
CA MET A 92 0.02 -24.58 29.65
C MET A 92 1.31 -25.24 30.18
N LEU A 93 2.46 -24.59 30.02
CA LEU A 93 3.78 -25.12 30.40
C LEU A 93 4.25 -24.65 31.79
N THR A 94 3.50 -23.75 32.43
CA THR A 94 3.71 -23.25 33.80
C THR A 94 2.61 -23.73 34.72
#